data_AF-A0A1H8MPE2-F1
#
_entry.id   AF-A0A1H8MPE2-F1
#
_cell.length_a   1.000
_cell.length_b   1.000
_cell.length_c   1.000
_cell.angle_alpha   90.00
_cell.angle_beta   90.00
_cell.angle_gamma   90.00
#
_symmetry.space_group_name_H-M   'P 1'
#
loop_
_entity.id
_entity.type
_entity.pdbx_description
1 polymer ?
#
loop_
_entity_poly.entity_id
_entity_poly.type
_entity_poly.pdbx_seq_one_letter_code
_entity_poly.pdbx_strand_id
1 'polypeptide(L)'
;MTFSLSGWQRVSNLRKGRGVEVSAKKERILVMNGQRLLQQEQGGEWITQKVSKAGRLKPGIYNAYLAKDADPTVQHNGIVFYADEIYVYQKTEQNIVRHLFQVFDSIPEYGKPVSISYEQGKALVADAALSKSRRLSR
;
A
#
# COMPACT_ATOMS: atom_id res chain seq x y z
N MET A 1 -37.20 21.49 -53.05
CA MET A 1 -37.45 21.85 -51.64
C MET A 1 -36.31 21.33 -50.79
N THR A 2 -35.60 22.22 -50.12
CA THR A 2 -34.56 21.98 -49.12
C THR A 2 -35.20 21.63 -47.78
N PHE A 3 -34.69 20.61 -47.08
CA PHE A 3 -35.01 20.39 -45.68
C PHE A 3 -33.73 20.30 -44.85
N SER A 4 -33.59 21.32 -44.02
CA SER A 4 -32.50 21.63 -43.10
C SER A 4 -32.47 20.66 -41.93
N LEU A 5 -31.27 20.25 -41.51
CA LEU A 5 -31.04 19.41 -40.35
C LEU A 5 -31.36 20.17 -39.05
N SER A 6 -32.24 19.53 -38.27
CA SER A 6 -32.73 19.88 -36.96
C SER A 6 -31.62 20.24 -35.96
N GLY A 7 -31.73 21.42 -35.37
CA GLY A 7 -30.99 21.80 -34.17
C GLY A 7 -31.40 20.96 -32.96
N TRP A 8 -30.42 20.63 -32.12
CA TRP A 8 -30.64 20.08 -30.79
C TRP A 8 -30.15 21.10 -29.76
N GLN A 9 -31.12 21.67 -29.05
CA GLN A 9 -30.94 22.49 -27.87
C GLN A 9 -30.42 21.66 -26.69
N ARG A 10 -29.53 22.29 -25.91
CA ARG A 10 -29.22 21.98 -24.51
C ARG A 10 -30.51 21.66 -23.73
N VAL A 11 -30.49 20.61 -22.89
CA VAL A 11 -30.61 20.71 -21.42
C VAL A 11 -30.17 19.38 -20.79
N SER A 12 -29.30 19.43 -19.77
CA SER A 12 -29.60 18.78 -18.49
C SER A 12 -28.56 19.17 -17.45
N ASN A 13 -28.94 20.16 -16.64
CA ASN A 13 -28.38 20.37 -15.32
C ASN A 13 -28.59 19.10 -14.49
N LEU A 14 -27.52 18.37 -14.17
CA LEU A 14 -27.57 17.33 -13.13
C LEU A 14 -26.68 17.74 -11.94
N ARG A 15 -27.36 18.43 -11.02
CA ARG A 15 -27.21 18.40 -9.55
C ARG A 15 -25.83 18.02 -9.00
N LYS A 16 -25.19 19.05 -8.46
CA LYS A 16 -24.19 19.02 -7.38
C LYS A 16 -24.76 18.29 -6.15
N GLY A 17 -24.77 16.97 -6.18
CA GLY A 17 -24.79 16.15 -4.98
C GLY A 17 -23.37 16.17 -4.43
N ARG A 18 -23.19 16.68 -3.21
CA ARG A 18 -22.04 16.34 -2.37
C ARG A 18 -22.09 14.83 -2.18
N GLY A 19 -21.48 14.09 -3.11
CA GLY A 19 -20.98 12.77 -2.77
C GLY A 19 -20.07 13.02 -1.59
N VAL A 20 -20.44 12.47 -0.44
CA VAL A 20 -19.43 12.13 0.54
C VAL A 20 -18.50 11.21 -0.25
N GLU A 21 -17.43 11.78 -0.79
CA GLU A 21 -16.26 11.00 -1.11
C GLU A 21 -16.00 10.29 0.20
N VAL A 22 -16.36 9.00 0.25
CA VAL A 22 -15.94 8.13 1.34
C VAL A 22 -14.45 8.12 1.15
N SER A 23 -13.78 9.11 1.76
CA SER A 23 -12.35 9.32 1.67
C SER A 23 -11.78 8.00 2.11
N ALA A 24 -11.26 7.24 1.14
CA ALA A 24 -10.72 5.93 1.39
C ALA A 24 -9.74 6.11 2.54
N LYS A 25 -10.05 5.48 3.67
CA LYS A 25 -9.42 5.75 4.95
C LYS A 25 -7.90 5.68 4.79
N LYS A 26 -7.22 6.84 4.77
CA LYS A 26 -5.78 6.88 4.51
C LYS A 26 -5.04 6.49 5.77
N GLU A 27 -4.29 5.40 5.69
CA GLU A 27 -3.45 4.93 6.77
C GLU A 27 -1.96 5.03 6.40
N ARG A 28 -1.14 5.39 7.38
CA ARG A 28 0.31 5.37 7.26
C ARG A 28 0.95 4.92 8.56
N ILE A 29 2.17 4.44 8.45
CA ILE A 29 2.99 4.08 9.59
C ILE A 29 4.11 5.10 9.73
N LEU A 30 4.20 5.74 10.89
CA LEU A 30 5.33 6.58 11.28
C LEU A 30 6.23 5.78 12.23
N VAL A 31 7.49 5.61 11.85
CA VAL A 31 8.51 4.99 12.70
C VAL A 31 9.48 6.05 13.18
N MET A 32 9.55 6.25 14.49
CA MET A 32 10.49 7.18 15.12
C MET A 32 10.81 6.73 16.53
N ASN A 33 12.04 7.00 17.00
CA ASN A 33 12.48 6.70 18.37
C ASN A 33 12.20 5.25 18.83
N GLY A 34 12.37 4.28 17.91
CA GLY A 34 12.10 2.85 18.20
C GLY A 34 10.61 2.49 18.32
N GLN A 35 9.71 3.44 18.07
CA GLN A 35 8.26 3.25 18.07
C GLN A 35 7.70 3.24 16.66
N ARG A 36 6.59 2.53 16.51
CA ARG A 36 5.77 2.44 15.30
C ARG A 36 4.37 2.94 15.61
N LEU A 37 4.00 4.05 15.00
CA LEU A 37 2.72 4.73 15.15
C LEU A 37 1.87 4.46 13.92
N LEU A 38 0.75 3.76 14.09
CA LEU A 38 -0.31 3.69 13.09
C LEU A 38 -1.07 5.01 13.12
N GLN A 39 -1.08 5.74 12.02
CA GLN A 39 -1.76 7.01 11.88
C GLN A 39 -2.81 6.93 10.77
N GLN A 40 -3.92 7.61 11.00
CA GLN A 40 -5.00 7.74 10.04
C GLN A 40 -5.24 9.21 9.74
N GLU A 41 -5.50 9.54 8.47
CA GLU A 41 -5.93 10.89 8.10
C GLU A 41 -7.38 11.13 8.53
N GLN A 42 -7.62 12.22 9.26
CA GLN A 42 -8.94 12.70 9.63
C GLN A 42 -8.95 14.22 9.47
N GLY A 43 -9.79 14.74 8.56
CA GLY A 43 -9.90 16.20 8.35
C GLY A 43 -8.62 16.89 7.90
N GLY A 44 -7.73 16.20 7.18
CA GLY A 44 -6.43 16.73 6.74
C GLY A 44 -5.30 16.61 7.78
N GLU A 45 -5.60 16.11 8.98
CA GLU A 45 -4.63 15.88 10.04
C GLU A 45 -4.35 14.37 10.21
N TRP A 46 -3.14 14.06 10.66
CA TRP A 46 -2.73 12.67 10.95
C TRP A 46 -2.91 12.35 12.42
N ILE A 47 -3.90 11.52 12.73
CA ILE A 47 -4.23 11.12 14.10
C ILE A 47 -3.64 9.74 14.38
N THR A 48 -2.82 9.64 15.43
CA THR A 48 -2.25 8.38 15.91
C THR A 48 -3.34 7.51 16.51
N GLN A 49 -3.55 6.34 15.91
CA GLN A 49 -4.53 5.35 16.35
C GLN A 49 -3.92 4.34 17.33
N LYS A 50 -2.67 3.93 17.08
CA LYS A 50 -2.00 2.90 17.87
C LYS A 50 -0.50 3.13 17.88
N VAL A 51 0.12 2.90 19.03
CA VAL A 51 1.57 2.91 19.20
C VAL A 51 2.05 1.50 19.55
N SER A 52 3.12 1.06 18.91
CA SER A 52 3.73 -0.26 19.09
C SER A 52 5.26 -0.16 18.98
N LYS A 53 5.98 -1.22 19.34
CA LYS A 53 7.44 -1.26 19.13
C LYS A 53 7.74 -1.34 17.63
N ALA A 54 8.78 -0.63 17.16
CA ALA A 54 9.21 -0.67 15.77
C ALA A 54 9.86 -2.01 15.38
N GLY A 55 10.44 -2.73 16.34
CA GLY A 55 11.20 -3.94 16.04
C GLY A 55 12.39 -3.61 15.14
N ARG A 56 12.47 -4.27 13.98
CA ARG A 56 13.53 -4.06 12.99
C ARG A 56 13.23 -2.96 11.96
N LEU A 57 12.05 -2.34 12.02
CA LEU A 57 11.70 -1.26 11.10
C LEU A 57 12.60 -0.05 11.33
N LYS A 58 13.18 0.45 10.24
CA LYS A 58 13.96 1.69 10.26
C LYS A 58 13.05 2.90 10.43
N PRO A 59 13.53 3.98 11.10
CA PRO A 59 12.82 5.25 11.16
C PRO A 59 12.41 5.75 9.77
N GLY A 60 11.21 6.33 9.67
CA GLY A 60 10.65 6.84 8.42
C GLY A 60 9.14 6.79 8.36
N ILE A 61 8.59 7.27 7.24
CA ILE A 61 7.15 7.26 6.95
C ILE A 61 6.87 6.19 5.89
N TYR A 62 5.88 5.35 6.15
CA TYR A 62 5.43 4.28 5.28
C TYR A 62 3.95 4.50 4.96
N ASN A 63 3.66 5.03 3.77
CA ASN A 63 2.32 5.43 3.36
C ASN A 63 1.54 4.22 2.83
N ALA A 64 0.87 3.46 3.70
CA ALA A 64 0.08 2.29 3.32
C ALA A 64 -1.03 2.63 2.30
N TYR A 65 -1.59 3.84 2.37
CA TYR A 65 -2.58 4.33 1.40
C TYR A 65 -2.06 4.47 -0.05
N LEU A 66 -0.74 4.45 -0.28
CA LEU A 66 -0.14 4.46 -1.63
C LEU A 66 0.10 3.05 -2.18
N ALA A 67 -0.28 2.01 -1.43
CA ALA A 67 -0.05 0.64 -1.83
C ALA A 67 -0.82 0.27 -3.10
N LYS A 68 -0.15 -0.48 -3.98
CA LYS A 68 -0.76 -1.11 -5.15
C LYS A 68 -0.93 -2.61 -4.89
N ASP A 69 -1.94 -3.22 -5.48
CA ASP A 69 -2.13 -4.66 -5.39
C ASP A 69 -0.93 -5.40 -5.98
N ALA A 70 -0.49 -6.45 -5.29
CA ALA A 70 0.63 -7.26 -5.74
C ALA A 70 0.28 -8.01 -7.04
N ASP A 71 1.20 -8.00 -7.99
CA ASP A 71 1.13 -8.89 -9.14
C ASP A 71 1.56 -10.30 -8.70
N PRO A 72 0.67 -11.31 -8.75
CA PRO A 72 0.99 -12.66 -8.32
C PRO A 72 2.00 -13.37 -9.22
N THR A 73 2.26 -12.86 -10.42
CA THR A 73 3.22 -13.45 -11.37
C THR A 73 4.66 -13.00 -11.12
N VAL A 74 4.85 -11.99 -10.27
CA VAL A 74 6.15 -11.38 -9.99
C VAL A 74 6.55 -11.62 -8.53
N GLN A 75 7.84 -11.84 -8.29
CA GLN A 75 8.39 -11.88 -6.96
C GLN A 75 8.62 -10.46 -6.42
N HIS A 76 8.09 -10.15 -5.24
CA HIS A 76 8.22 -8.86 -4.58
C HIS A 76 9.28 -8.92 -3.48
N ASN A 77 10.36 -8.15 -3.65
CA ASN A 77 11.46 -8.08 -2.69
C ASN A 77 11.39 -6.79 -1.89
N GLY A 78 11.50 -6.89 -0.56
CA GLY A 78 11.39 -5.71 0.29
C GLY A 78 11.18 -6.05 1.75
N ILE A 79 10.63 -5.10 2.50
CA ILE A 79 10.32 -5.28 3.93
C ILE A 79 8.81 -5.19 4.16
N VAL A 80 8.26 -6.14 4.90
CA VAL A 80 6.90 -6.00 5.41
C VAL A 80 6.92 -4.99 6.57
N PHE A 81 6.05 -3.99 6.54
CA PHE A 81 6.03 -2.94 7.57
C PHE A 81 4.70 -2.84 8.32
N TYR A 82 3.63 -3.36 7.74
CA TYR A 82 2.30 -3.33 8.31
C TYR A 82 1.46 -4.49 7.79
N ALA A 83 0.54 -4.98 8.60
CA ALA A 83 -0.52 -5.86 8.20
C ALA A 83 -1.78 -5.48 9.00
N ASP A 84 -2.90 -5.40 8.32
CA ASP A 84 -4.23 -5.30 8.92
C ASP A 84 -4.99 -6.63 8.71
N GLU A 85 -6.31 -6.63 8.83
CA GLU A 85 -7.15 -7.82 8.69
C GLU A 85 -7.33 -8.27 7.23
N ILE A 86 -7.06 -7.37 6.28
CA ILE A 86 -7.35 -7.57 4.84
C ILE A 86 -6.05 -7.69 4.04
N TYR A 87 -5.04 -6.90 4.38
CA TYR A 87 -3.82 -6.74 3.61
C TYR A 87 -2.54 -6.82 4.44
N VAL A 88 -1.50 -7.33 3.80
CA VAL A 88 -0.11 -7.27 4.24
C VAL A 88 0.63 -6.29 3.33
N TYR A 89 1.29 -5.31 3.92
CA TYR A 89 1.94 -4.22 3.20
C TYR A 89 3.46 -4.39 3.20
N GLN A 90 4.02 -4.44 1.99
CA GLN A 90 5.44 -4.54 1.74
C GLN A 90 5.96 -3.25 1.09
N LYS A 91 7.06 -2.72 1.61
CA LYS A 91 7.82 -1.66 0.96
C LYS A 91 8.92 -2.30 0.12
N THR A 92 8.82 -2.14 -1.19
CA THR A 92 9.87 -2.50 -2.15
C THR A 92 10.83 -1.32 -2.32
N GLU A 93 11.84 -1.44 -3.18
CA GLU A 93 12.73 -0.33 -3.51
C GLU A 93 12.02 0.82 -4.24
N GLN A 94 10.97 0.51 -5.01
CA GLN A 94 10.32 1.45 -5.92
C GLN A 94 8.99 1.97 -5.38
N ASN A 95 8.21 1.10 -4.73
CA ASN A 95 6.83 1.39 -4.37
C ASN A 95 6.40 0.60 -3.12
N ILE A 96 5.13 0.76 -2.77
CA ILE A 96 4.49 -0.02 -1.73
C ILE A 96 3.51 -0.96 -2.41
N VAL A 97 3.59 -2.24 -2.03
CA VAL A 97 2.75 -3.31 -2.54
C VAL A 97 1.91 -3.85 -1.39
N ARG A 98 0.66 -4.20 -1.65
CA ARG A 98 -0.22 -4.89 -0.71
C ARG A 98 -0.62 -6.26 -1.24
N HIS A 99 -0.61 -7.23 -0.34
CA HIS A 99 -0.96 -8.62 -0.59
C HIS A 99 -2.18 -8.97 0.26
N LEU A 100 -3.06 -9.85 -0.20
CA LEU A 100 -4.19 -10.29 0.63
C LEU A 100 -3.69 -11.01 1.89
N PHE A 101 -4.23 -10.66 3.06
CA PHE A 101 -3.85 -11.28 4.33
C PHE A 101 -4.10 -12.80 4.33
N GLN A 102 -5.21 -13.22 3.73
CA GLN A 102 -5.66 -14.61 3.71
C GLN A 102 -4.73 -15.58 2.96
N VAL A 103 -3.83 -15.09 2.11
CA VAL A 103 -2.90 -15.96 1.37
C VAL A 103 -1.65 -16.33 2.17
N PHE A 104 -1.45 -15.75 3.36
CA PHE A 104 -0.30 -16.01 4.22
C PHE A 104 -0.64 -17.02 5.30
N ASP A 105 0.20 -18.04 5.46
CA ASP A 105 0.10 -18.95 6.61
C ASP A 105 0.63 -18.26 7.90
N SER A 106 1.60 -17.36 7.76
CA SER A 106 2.08 -16.50 8.85
C SER A 106 2.63 -15.18 8.32
N ILE A 107 2.48 -14.10 9.10
CA ILE A 107 2.98 -12.78 8.73
C ILE A 107 4.48 -12.69 9.03
N PRO A 108 5.31 -12.25 8.06
CA PRO A 108 6.74 -12.07 8.29
C PRO A 108 7.04 -11.03 9.37
N GLU A 109 8.18 -11.17 10.05
CA GLU A 109 8.63 -10.19 11.04
C GLU A 109 8.79 -8.81 10.40
N TYR A 110 8.17 -7.79 11.01
CA TYR A 110 8.22 -6.42 10.48
C TYR A 110 9.65 -5.89 10.39
N GLY A 111 10.00 -5.35 9.22
CA GLY A 111 11.32 -4.78 8.93
C GLY A 111 12.39 -5.80 8.53
N LYS A 112 12.09 -7.11 8.56
CA LYS A 112 12.98 -8.14 7.99
C LYS A 112 12.88 -8.13 6.46
N PRO A 113 14.01 -8.15 5.73
CA PRO A 113 13.98 -8.31 4.28
C PRO A 113 13.45 -9.69 3.88
N VAL A 114 12.41 -9.69 3.04
CA VAL A 114 11.76 -10.91 2.54
C VAL A 114 11.46 -10.80 1.06
N SER A 115 11.36 -11.97 0.43
CA SER A 115 10.89 -12.17 -0.93
C SER A 115 9.53 -12.85 -0.85
N ILE A 116 8.52 -12.24 -1.47
CA ILE A 116 7.15 -12.77 -1.52
C ILE A 116 6.83 -13.16 -2.96
N SER A 117 6.59 -14.44 -3.19
CA SER A 117 6.09 -14.99 -4.44
C SER A 117 4.79 -15.76 -4.20
N TYR A 118 4.15 -16.24 -5.27
CA TYR A 118 2.88 -16.96 -5.17
C TYR A 118 2.98 -18.33 -5.81
N GLU A 119 2.56 -19.36 -5.08
CA GLU A 119 2.39 -20.73 -5.60
C GLU A 119 1.03 -21.26 -5.19
N GLN A 120 0.29 -21.82 -6.15
CA GLN A 120 -1.04 -22.41 -5.93
C GLN A 120 -2.03 -21.46 -5.19
N GLY A 121 -1.91 -20.16 -5.42
CA GLY A 121 -2.75 -19.14 -4.78
C GLY A 121 -2.36 -18.78 -3.35
N LYS A 122 -1.28 -19.34 -2.80
CA LYS A 122 -0.72 -18.98 -1.50
C LYS A 122 0.54 -18.14 -1.65
N ALA A 123 0.79 -17.27 -0.67
CA ALA A 123 2.03 -16.52 -0.58
C ALA A 123 3.15 -17.39 -0.01
N LEU A 124 4.24 -17.53 -0.76
CA LEU A 124 5.49 -18.09 -0.28
C LEU A 124 6.41 -16.96 0.15
N VAL A 125 6.80 -16.99 1.42
CA VAL A 125 7.71 -16.01 2.01
C VAL A 125 9.08 -16.67 2.18
N ALA A 126 10.07 -16.17 1.47
CA ALA A 126 11.46 -16.53 1.67
C ALA A 126 12.24 -15.38 2.33
N ASP A 127 13.22 -15.71 3.14
CA ASP A 127 14.17 -14.73 3.66
C ASP A 127 15.01 -14.17 2.51
N ALA A 128 14.89 -12.88 2.24
CA ALA A 128 15.72 -12.22 1.26
C ALA A 128 17.04 -11.86 1.95
N ALA A 129 18.13 -12.52 1.60
CA ALA A 129 19.44 -11.90 1.84
C ALA A 129 19.45 -10.59 1.04
N LEU A 130 19.66 -9.45 1.71
CA LEU A 130 19.93 -8.19 1.02
C LEU A 130 21.11 -8.46 0.09
N SER A 131 20.85 -8.63 -1.21
CA SER A 131 21.90 -8.81 -2.19
C SER A 131 22.65 -7.49 -2.25
N LYS A 132 23.70 -7.42 -1.43
CA LYS A 132 24.70 -6.37 -1.46
C LYS A 132 25.23 -6.43 -2.89
N SER A 133 24.80 -5.49 -3.73
CA SER A 133 25.43 -5.21 -5.01
C SER A 133 26.93 -5.10 -4.74
N ARG A 134 27.65 -6.16 -5.08
CA ARG A 134 29.08 -6.27 -4.88
C ARG A 134 29.68 -5.47 -6.02
N ARG A 135 29.79 -4.15 -5.86
CA ARG A 135 30.70 -3.31 -6.65
C ARG A 135 32.12 -3.83 -6.38
N LEU A 136 32.57 -4.77 -7.20
CA LEU A 136 33.99 -5.00 -7.42
C LEU A 136 34.47 -3.84 -8.30
N SER A 137 35.00 -2.78 -7.70
CA SER A 137 35.87 -1.87 -8.46
C SER A 137 37.21 -2.58 -8.63
N ARG A 138 37.60 -2.81 -9.88
CA ARG A 138 38.97 -3.12 -10.26
C ARG A 138 39.79 -1.84 -10.27
#